data_AF-A0A3D0LVY5-F1
#
_entry.id   AF-A0A3D0LVY5-F1
#
_cell.length_a   1.000
_cell.length_b   1.000
_cell.length_c   1.000
_cell.angle_alpha   90.00
_cell.angle_beta   90.00
_cell.angle_gamma   90.00
#
_symmetry.space_group_name_H-M   'P 1'
#
loop_
_entity.id
_entity.type
_entity.pdbx_description
1 polymer ?
#
loop_
_entity_poly.entity_id
_entity_poly.type
_entity_poly.pdbx_seq_one_letter_code
_entity_poly.pdbx_strand_id
1 'polypeptide(L)'
;MADLSDVQNALVAVAAQALYPAGTAQPSAAGAPCRIYAGWPVPASLDADLAAGVTHVTVFPRDEERNTTRFPADWQTLSTTPPALTLTVGGQTVTVGGAVAVPQNAVVLANGQPYVYALQGGDTLSSVATALAALIAVDIPGTVSSGAVVTLPTDAHGLAARVGVHGVSIREIRRQVRHFQFTVWSDTPFHRDAVAQPVDVALAAIKFLTLADGMAARLIYQ
;
A
#
# COMPACT_ATOMS: atom_id res chain seq x y z
N MET A 1 -6.77 3.03 -9.34
CA MET A 1 -6.32 4.30 -9.92
C MET A 1 -7.04 5.37 -9.14
N ALA A 2 -6.28 6.19 -8.42
CA ALA A 2 -6.83 7.28 -7.66
C ALA A 2 -7.67 8.20 -8.56
N ASP A 3 -8.89 8.48 -8.14
CA ASP A 3 -9.76 9.40 -8.83
C ASP A 3 -9.59 10.85 -8.33
N LEU A 4 -10.48 11.73 -8.75
CA LEU A 4 -10.44 13.14 -8.35
C LEU A 4 -10.65 13.31 -6.85
N SER A 5 -11.57 12.54 -6.27
CA SER A 5 -11.91 12.57 -4.86
C SER A 5 -10.74 12.06 -4.01
N ASP A 6 -10.04 11.03 -4.47
CA ASP A 6 -8.84 10.50 -3.82
C ASP A 6 -7.73 11.55 -3.73
N VAL A 7 -7.51 12.31 -4.81
CA VAL A 7 -6.52 13.40 -4.82
C VAL A 7 -6.96 14.54 -3.89
N GLN A 8 -8.24 14.93 -3.89
CA GLN A 8 -8.74 15.94 -2.96
C GLN A 8 -8.56 15.52 -1.51
N ASN A 9 -8.86 14.25 -1.19
CA ASN A 9 -8.71 13.71 0.15
C ASN A 9 -7.24 13.66 0.58
N ALA A 10 -6.32 13.29 -0.31
CA ALA A 10 -4.90 13.34 -0.04
C ALA A 10 -4.40 14.78 0.22
N LEU A 11 -4.85 15.75 -0.56
CA LEU A 11 -4.55 17.17 -0.36
C LEU A 11 -5.13 17.74 0.94
N VAL A 12 -6.37 17.36 1.28
CA VAL A 12 -7.01 17.67 2.57
C VAL A 12 -6.21 17.09 3.72
N ALA A 13 -5.73 15.85 3.62
CA ALA A 13 -4.92 15.21 4.64
C ALA A 13 -3.59 15.95 4.87
N VAL A 14 -2.95 16.46 3.81
CA VAL A 14 -1.74 17.30 3.92
C VAL A 14 -2.04 18.57 4.72
N ALA A 15 -3.08 19.32 4.35
CA ALA A 15 -3.45 20.55 5.05
C ALA A 15 -3.89 20.27 6.50
N ALA A 16 -4.62 19.18 6.73
CA ALA A 16 -5.01 18.75 8.07
C ALA A 16 -3.79 18.42 8.94
N GLN A 17 -2.79 17.70 8.41
CA GLN A 17 -1.57 17.38 9.15
C GLN A 17 -0.72 18.63 9.44
N ALA A 18 -0.72 19.62 8.54
CA ALA A 18 -0.03 20.88 8.75
C ALA A 18 -0.68 21.72 9.86
N LEU A 19 -2.01 21.76 9.91
CA LEU A 19 -2.77 22.53 10.89
C LEU A 19 -2.93 21.80 12.23
N TYR A 20 -2.97 20.47 12.21
CA TYR A 20 -3.19 19.62 13.39
C TYR A 20 -2.12 18.53 13.49
N PRO A 21 -0.84 18.87 13.69
CA PRO A 21 0.25 17.89 13.72
C PRO A 21 0.12 16.88 14.86
N ALA A 22 -0.55 17.27 15.96
CA ALA A 22 -0.83 16.43 17.13
C ALA A 22 -2.26 15.87 17.16
N GLY A 23 -2.99 15.94 16.04
CA GLY A 23 -4.38 15.51 15.92
C GLY A 23 -5.41 16.61 16.18
N THR A 24 -6.63 16.41 15.70
CA THR A 24 -7.72 17.41 15.69
C THR A 24 -8.33 17.71 17.06
N ALA A 25 -8.02 16.90 18.07
CA ALA A 25 -8.39 17.16 19.46
C ALA A 25 -7.45 18.17 20.15
N GLN A 26 -6.34 18.54 19.51
CA GLN A 26 -5.39 19.54 20.01
C GLN A 26 -5.63 20.89 19.32
N PRO A 27 -5.17 22.01 19.94
CA PRO A 27 -5.17 23.30 19.27
C PRO A 27 -4.45 23.25 17.93
N SER A 28 -4.94 24.01 16.95
CA SER A 28 -4.26 24.09 15.66
C SER A 28 -2.91 24.82 15.80
N ALA A 29 -1.98 24.50 14.92
CA ALA A 29 -0.71 25.22 14.80
C ALA A 29 -0.88 26.70 14.43
N ALA A 30 -2.05 27.07 13.87
CA ALA A 30 -2.40 28.42 13.47
C ALA A 30 -3.06 29.25 14.58
N GLY A 31 -3.33 28.66 15.76
CA GLY A 31 -3.97 29.36 16.88
C GLY A 31 -5.47 29.63 16.72
N ALA A 32 -6.08 29.22 15.60
CA ALA A 32 -7.52 29.30 15.36
C ALA A 32 -8.09 27.91 15.02
N PRO A 33 -9.29 27.53 15.51
CA PRO A 33 -9.91 26.26 15.12
C PRO A 33 -10.12 26.22 13.60
N CYS A 34 -9.81 25.09 12.98
CA CYS A 34 -9.79 24.91 11.53
C CYS A 34 -10.65 23.71 11.09
N ARG A 35 -11.39 23.88 9.98
CA ARG A 35 -12.08 22.79 9.28
C ARG A 35 -11.49 22.62 7.88
N ILE A 36 -11.02 21.42 7.55
CA ILE A 36 -10.36 21.14 6.27
C ILE A 36 -11.17 20.05 5.55
N TYR A 37 -11.62 20.32 4.32
CA TYR A 37 -12.41 19.37 3.53
C TYR A 37 -12.40 19.68 2.03
N ALA A 38 -12.86 18.70 1.25
CA ALA A 38 -12.99 18.80 -0.20
C ALA A 38 -14.33 19.44 -0.61
N GLY A 39 -14.30 20.24 -1.68
CA GLY A 39 -15.49 20.86 -2.26
C GLY A 39 -15.87 22.21 -1.64
N TRP A 40 -17.07 22.69 -1.96
CA TRP A 40 -17.55 24.01 -1.52
C TRP A 40 -18.11 23.96 -0.09
N PRO A 41 -17.92 25.03 0.70
CA PRO A 41 -18.59 25.18 1.99
C PRO A 41 -20.11 25.20 1.82
N VAL A 42 -20.83 24.65 2.80
CA VAL A 42 -22.26 24.88 2.97
C VAL A 42 -22.43 26.27 3.60
N PRO A 43 -23.13 27.23 2.96
CA PRO A 43 -23.17 28.63 3.43
C PRO A 43 -23.59 28.79 4.89
N ALA A 44 -24.68 28.14 5.30
CA ALA A 44 -25.18 28.24 6.68
C ALA A 44 -24.18 27.73 7.73
N SER A 45 -23.41 26.69 7.41
CA SER A 45 -22.36 26.18 8.31
C SER A 45 -21.16 27.12 8.33
N LEU A 46 -20.75 27.61 7.17
CA LEU A 46 -19.63 28.55 7.06
C LEU A 46 -19.90 29.83 7.85
N ASP A 47 -21.07 30.45 7.68
CA ASP A 47 -21.40 31.70 8.37
C ASP A 47 -21.40 31.52 9.91
N ALA A 48 -21.96 30.42 10.40
CA ALA A 48 -21.98 30.10 11.83
C ALA A 48 -20.57 29.85 12.38
N ASP A 49 -19.73 29.13 11.63
CA ASP A 49 -18.36 28.81 12.00
C ASP A 49 -17.46 30.06 11.98
N LEU A 50 -17.57 30.91 10.96
CA LEU A 50 -16.85 32.19 10.87
C LEU A 50 -17.24 33.12 12.03
N ALA A 51 -18.54 33.19 12.38
CA ALA A 51 -18.98 33.95 13.55
C ALA A 51 -18.39 33.43 14.88
N ALA A 52 -18.02 32.15 14.93
CA ALA A 52 -17.36 31.51 16.06
C ALA A 52 -15.81 31.56 15.98
N GLY A 53 -15.23 32.22 14.97
CA GLY A 53 -13.78 32.31 14.76
C GLY A 53 -13.14 31.03 14.19
N VAL A 54 -13.94 30.13 13.61
CA VAL A 54 -13.48 28.89 12.98
C VAL A 54 -13.14 29.16 11.52
N THR A 55 -11.91 28.86 11.12
CA THR A 55 -11.42 29.05 9.75
C THR A 55 -11.60 27.78 8.91
N HIS A 56 -12.05 27.90 7.67
CA HIS A 56 -12.23 26.78 6.76
C HIS A 56 -11.13 26.76 5.71
N VAL A 57 -10.62 25.59 5.39
CA VAL A 57 -9.71 25.34 4.26
C VAL A 57 -10.39 24.36 3.32
N THR A 58 -10.77 24.84 2.14
CA THR A 58 -11.47 24.02 1.15
C THR A 58 -10.58 23.70 -0.04
N VAL A 59 -10.62 22.45 -0.51
CA VAL A 59 -9.86 21.97 -1.66
C VAL A 59 -10.81 21.59 -2.80
N PHE A 60 -10.66 22.23 -3.95
CA PHE A 60 -11.46 21.91 -5.12
C PHE A 60 -10.64 21.91 -6.41
N PRO A 61 -11.00 21.06 -7.37
CA PRO A 61 -10.36 21.03 -8.67
C PRO A 61 -10.77 22.26 -9.48
N ARG A 62 -9.85 22.77 -10.30
CA ARG A 62 -10.17 23.70 -11.38
C ARG A 62 -10.59 22.93 -12.64
N ASP A 63 -11.15 23.66 -13.60
CA ASP A 63 -11.66 23.11 -14.86
C ASP A 63 -10.54 22.62 -15.80
N GLU A 64 -9.32 23.09 -15.58
CA GLU A 64 -8.16 22.78 -16.40
C GLU A 64 -7.66 21.36 -16.15
N GLU A 65 -7.86 20.47 -17.13
CA GLU A 65 -7.35 19.10 -17.13
C GLU A 65 -6.63 18.79 -18.44
N ARG A 66 -5.53 18.05 -18.36
CA ARG A 66 -4.80 17.55 -19.52
C ARG A 66 -4.43 16.08 -19.33
N ASN A 67 -4.85 15.23 -20.26
CA ASN A 67 -4.35 13.86 -20.33
C ASN A 67 -2.88 13.86 -20.79
N THR A 68 -2.01 13.14 -20.06
CA THR A 68 -0.58 13.02 -20.35
C THR A 68 -0.13 11.57 -20.50
N THR A 69 -1.07 10.64 -20.68
CA THR A 69 -0.77 9.23 -20.95
C THR A 69 0.04 9.12 -22.24
N ARG A 70 1.25 8.55 -22.19
CA ARG A 70 2.17 8.52 -23.34
C ARG A 70 2.65 7.11 -23.72
N PHE A 71 2.72 6.20 -22.76
CA PHE A 71 3.26 4.86 -22.94
C PHE A 71 2.17 3.79 -22.81
N PRO A 72 2.37 2.59 -23.38
CA PRO A 72 1.48 1.46 -23.19
C PRO A 72 1.28 1.15 -21.70
N ALA A 73 0.06 0.75 -21.37
CA ALA A 73 -0.30 0.37 -20.02
C ALA A 73 0.24 -1.04 -19.72
N ASP A 74 1.41 -1.11 -19.12
CA ASP A 74 2.00 -2.38 -18.65
C ASP A 74 1.62 -2.66 -17.20
N TRP A 75 1.45 -3.95 -16.89
CA TRP A 75 1.28 -4.40 -15.51
C TRP A 75 2.61 -4.25 -14.77
N GLN A 76 2.57 -3.61 -13.60
CA GLN A 76 3.70 -3.44 -12.70
C GLN A 76 3.37 -4.03 -11.34
N THR A 77 4.38 -4.58 -10.66
CA THR A 77 4.24 -5.05 -9.28
C THR A 77 4.16 -3.86 -8.34
N LEU A 78 3.04 -3.72 -7.64
CA LEU A 78 2.83 -2.69 -6.61
C LEU A 78 3.41 -3.14 -5.27
N SER A 79 3.15 -4.39 -4.89
CA SER A 79 3.65 -4.97 -3.65
C SER A 79 3.81 -6.47 -3.79
N THR A 80 4.69 -7.03 -2.97
CA THR A 80 4.87 -8.49 -2.82
C THR A 80 4.87 -8.81 -1.33
N THR A 81 4.07 -9.78 -0.92
CA THR A 81 4.03 -10.22 0.47
C THR A 81 5.28 -11.07 0.75
N PRO A 82 6.09 -10.76 1.78
CA PRO A 82 7.23 -11.60 2.12
C PRO A 82 6.78 -13.01 2.54
N PRO A 83 7.61 -14.05 2.29
CA PRO A 83 7.27 -15.41 2.67
C PRO A 83 7.24 -15.54 4.20
N ALA A 84 6.19 -16.20 4.70
CA ALA A 84 6.03 -16.52 6.12
C ALA A 84 6.48 -17.96 6.39
N LEU A 85 6.26 -18.84 5.42
CA LEU A 85 6.84 -20.17 5.36
C LEU A 85 8.32 -20.09 4.98
N THR A 86 9.14 -20.98 5.53
CA THR A 86 10.54 -21.17 5.13
C THR A 86 10.77 -22.60 4.68
N LEU A 87 11.57 -22.82 3.65
CA LEU A 87 12.08 -24.13 3.28
C LEU A 87 13.60 -24.08 3.24
N THR A 88 14.24 -24.97 3.99
CA THR A 88 15.71 -25.02 4.08
C THR A 88 16.19 -26.39 3.63
N VAL A 89 17.11 -26.41 2.66
CA VAL A 89 17.74 -27.64 2.20
C VAL A 89 19.00 -27.91 3.03
N GLY A 90 19.14 -29.12 3.55
CA GLY A 90 20.32 -29.59 4.27
C GLY A 90 20.70 -31.00 3.84
N GLY A 91 21.71 -31.13 2.97
CA GLY A 91 22.03 -32.42 2.36
C GLY A 91 20.85 -32.94 1.54
N GLN A 92 20.30 -34.09 1.93
CA GLN A 92 19.17 -34.73 1.27
C GLN A 92 17.81 -34.42 1.92
N THR A 93 17.78 -33.48 2.86
CA THR A 93 16.55 -33.11 3.57
C THR A 93 16.10 -31.70 3.23
N VAL A 94 14.78 -31.50 3.28
CA VAL A 94 14.11 -30.20 3.21
C VAL A 94 13.32 -30.00 4.51
N THR A 95 13.71 -29.00 5.29
CA THR A 95 13.01 -28.63 6.52
C THR A 95 12.01 -27.53 6.23
N VAL A 96 10.74 -27.76 6.59
CA VAL A 96 9.64 -26.80 6.54
C VAL A 96 9.59 -26.05 7.87
N GLY A 97 9.61 -24.72 7.82
CA GLY A 97 9.63 -23.85 8.99
C GLY A 97 8.80 -22.58 8.81
N GLY A 98 8.88 -21.68 9.78
CA GLY A 98 8.13 -20.42 9.76
C GLY A 98 6.66 -20.60 10.12
N ALA A 99 5.78 -19.84 9.47
CA ALA A 99 4.34 -19.88 9.70
C ALA A 99 3.57 -20.23 8.42
N VAL A 100 2.53 -21.04 8.56
CA VAL A 100 1.60 -21.34 7.48
C VAL A 100 0.74 -20.10 7.23
N ALA A 101 0.84 -19.52 6.04
CA ALA A 101 0.03 -18.40 5.60
C ALA A 101 -0.50 -18.67 4.18
N VAL A 102 -1.76 -18.35 3.96
CA VAL A 102 -2.43 -18.52 2.66
C VAL A 102 -2.68 -17.14 2.04
N PRO A 103 -2.43 -16.94 0.73
CA PRO A 103 -1.88 -17.91 -0.22
C PRO A 103 -0.34 -17.91 -0.25
N GLN A 104 0.27 -19.06 0.02
CA GLN A 104 1.68 -19.35 -0.24
C GLN A 104 1.81 -20.77 -0.79
N ASN A 105 2.87 -21.03 -1.55
CA ASN A 105 3.15 -22.37 -2.08
C ASN A 105 4.53 -22.83 -1.61
N ALA A 106 4.64 -24.08 -1.19
CA ALA A 106 5.92 -24.73 -0.95
C ALA A 106 6.38 -25.41 -2.24
N VAL A 107 7.63 -25.16 -2.65
CA VAL A 107 8.21 -25.73 -3.86
C VAL A 107 9.51 -26.43 -3.52
N VAL A 108 9.62 -27.69 -3.92
CA VAL A 108 10.87 -28.45 -3.91
C VAL A 108 11.22 -28.81 -5.34
N LEU A 109 12.42 -28.48 -5.78
CA LEU A 109 12.99 -28.96 -7.03
C LEU A 109 13.89 -30.14 -6.70
N ALA A 110 13.67 -31.29 -7.35
CA ALA A 110 14.52 -32.46 -7.26
C ALA A 110 14.57 -33.16 -8.62
N ASN A 111 15.74 -33.65 -9.03
CA ASN A 111 16.00 -34.23 -10.34
C ASN A 111 15.57 -33.33 -11.52
N GLY A 112 15.68 -32.00 -11.35
CA GLY A 112 15.26 -31.01 -12.34
C GLY A 112 13.75 -30.83 -12.47
N GLN A 113 12.94 -31.53 -11.66
CA GLN A 113 11.47 -31.43 -11.64
C GLN A 113 10.97 -30.61 -10.45
N PRO A 114 10.04 -29.65 -10.65
CA PRO A 114 9.42 -28.90 -9.56
C PRO A 114 8.19 -29.62 -9.00
N TYR A 115 8.19 -29.85 -7.68
CA TYR A 115 7.05 -30.33 -6.92
C TYR A 115 6.47 -29.18 -6.12
N VAL A 116 5.21 -28.82 -6.40
CA VAL A 116 4.56 -27.62 -5.85
C VAL A 116 3.35 -28.04 -5.02
N TYR A 117 3.31 -27.58 -3.78
CA TYR A 117 2.15 -27.73 -2.91
C TYR A 117 1.59 -26.36 -2.51
N ALA A 118 0.32 -26.10 -2.79
CA ALA A 118 -0.36 -24.88 -2.40
C ALA A 118 -0.94 -25.00 -0.99
N LEU A 119 -0.50 -24.12 -0.07
CA LEU A 119 -0.91 -24.17 1.33
C LEU A 119 -2.40 -23.92 1.49
N GLN A 120 -3.01 -24.65 2.42
CA GLN A 120 -4.41 -24.55 2.80
C GLN A 120 -4.55 -23.97 4.22
N GLY A 121 -5.70 -23.36 4.54
CA GLY A 121 -5.91 -22.64 5.80
C GLY A 121 -5.85 -23.51 7.08
N GLY A 122 -5.89 -24.83 6.95
CA GLY A 122 -5.74 -25.80 8.04
C GLY A 122 -4.38 -26.52 8.07
N ASP A 123 -3.45 -26.15 7.20
CA ASP A 123 -2.15 -26.81 7.16
C ASP A 123 -1.31 -26.54 8.40
N THR A 124 -0.49 -27.54 8.73
CA THR A 124 0.61 -27.45 9.69
C THR A 124 1.91 -27.65 8.93
N LEU A 125 3.06 -27.27 9.51
CA LEU A 125 4.37 -27.53 8.88
C LEU A 125 4.56 -29.02 8.55
N SER A 126 4.03 -29.90 9.39
CA SER A 126 4.08 -31.36 9.18
C SER A 126 3.15 -31.84 8.06
N SER A 127 1.94 -31.28 7.92
CA SER A 127 1.05 -31.64 6.81
C SER A 127 1.61 -31.16 5.48
N VAL A 128 2.24 -29.97 5.44
CA VAL A 128 2.94 -29.45 4.25
C VAL A 128 4.11 -30.35 3.86
N ALA A 129 4.95 -30.75 4.82
CA ALA A 129 6.06 -31.68 4.55
C ALA A 129 5.54 -33.03 4.02
N THR A 130 4.46 -33.54 4.60
CA THR A 130 3.85 -34.81 4.18
C THR A 130 3.27 -34.73 2.77
N ALA A 131 2.58 -33.63 2.44
CA ALA A 131 2.05 -33.43 1.09
C ALA A 131 3.17 -33.31 0.05
N LEU A 132 4.24 -32.56 0.36
CA LEU A 132 5.42 -32.46 -0.52
C LEU A 132 6.09 -33.82 -0.72
N ALA A 133 6.31 -34.58 0.36
CA ALA A 133 6.92 -35.90 0.28
C ALA A 133 6.07 -36.85 -0.58
N ALA A 134 4.74 -36.82 -0.43
CA ALA A 134 3.84 -37.62 -1.25
C ALA A 134 3.93 -37.26 -2.74
N LEU A 135 4.01 -35.97 -3.09
CA LEU A 135 4.20 -35.52 -4.48
C LEU A 135 5.54 -35.98 -5.05
N ILE A 136 6.63 -35.81 -4.30
CA ILE A 136 7.97 -36.18 -4.74
C ILE A 136 8.11 -37.71 -4.86
N ALA A 137 7.50 -38.47 -3.96
CA ALA A 137 7.61 -39.93 -3.92
C ALA A 137 7.01 -40.64 -5.14
N VAL A 138 6.16 -39.96 -5.92
CA VAL A 138 5.62 -40.47 -7.19
C VAL A 138 6.75 -40.73 -8.19
N ASP A 139 7.70 -39.81 -8.29
CA ASP A 139 8.80 -39.86 -9.27
C ASP A 139 10.14 -40.24 -8.64
N ILE A 140 10.30 -40.03 -7.32
CA ILE A 140 11.50 -40.37 -6.55
C ILE A 140 11.09 -41.29 -5.38
N PRO A 141 10.91 -42.59 -5.64
CA PRO A 141 10.55 -43.56 -4.62
C PRO A 141 11.56 -43.59 -3.47
N GLY A 142 11.08 -43.73 -2.24
CA GLY A 142 11.91 -43.66 -1.03
C GLY A 142 11.97 -42.26 -0.40
N THR A 143 11.36 -41.25 -1.02
CA THR A 143 11.11 -39.96 -0.36
C THR A 143 10.09 -40.14 0.77
N VAL A 144 10.42 -39.63 1.96
CA VAL A 144 9.59 -39.75 3.16
C VAL A 144 9.50 -38.41 3.90
N SER A 145 8.47 -38.23 4.72
CA SER A 145 8.40 -37.12 5.68
C SER A 145 8.41 -37.62 7.12
N SER A 146 8.97 -36.82 8.03
CA SER A 146 8.85 -37.00 9.47
C SER A 146 8.77 -35.63 10.13
N GLY A 147 7.64 -35.36 10.81
CA GLY A 147 7.33 -34.01 11.29
C GLY A 147 7.37 -33.00 10.13
N ALA A 148 8.07 -31.89 10.34
CA ALA A 148 8.23 -30.84 9.33
C ALA A 148 9.43 -31.05 8.39
N VAL A 149 9.97 -32.28 8.28
CA VAL A 149 11.14 -32.57 7.44
C VAL A 149 10.77 -33.57 6.35
N VAL A 150 11.16 -33.28 5.11
CA VAL A 150 11.14 -34.20 3.97
C VAL A 150 12.55 -34.74 3.74
N THR A 151 12.71 -36.05 3.66
CA THR A 151 13.99 -36.71 3.39
C THR A 151 13.89 -37.44 2.06
N LEU A 152 14.77 -37.08 1.12
CA LEU A 152 14.90 -37.74 -0.17
C LEU A 152 15.98 -38.83 -0.09
N PRO A 153 15.95 -39.85 -0.97
CA PRO A 153 17.02 -40.84 -1.08
C PRO A 153 18.31 -40.22 -1.67
N THR A 154 19.44 -40.89 -1.48
CA THR A 154 20.78 -40.35 -1.82
C THR A 154 21.06 -40.22 -3.32
N ASP A 155 20.27 -40.89 -4.15
CA ASP A 155 20.28 -40.80 -5.61
C ASP A 155 19.46 -39.62 -6.15
N ALA A 156 18.72 -38.90 -5.29
CA ALA A 156 18.09 -37.65 -5.66
C ALA A 156 19.14 -36.53 -5.77
N HIS A 157 19.07 -35.74 -6.84
CA HIS A 157 20.06 -34.71 -7.16
C HIS A 157 19.39 -33.37 -7.48
N GLY A 158 20.18 -32.29 -7.46
CA GLY A 158 19.69 -30.95 -7.80
C GLY A 158 18.63 -30.40 -6.84
N LEU A 159 18.73 -30.77 -5.56
CA LEU A 159 17.75 -30.38 -4.53
C LEU A 159 17.81 -28.86 -4.29
N ALA A 160 16.68 -28.19 -4.50
CA ALA A 160 16.49 -26.80 -4.13
C ALA A 160 15.07 -26.61 -3.57
N ALA A 161 14.89 -25.65 -2.67
CA ALA A 161 13.57 -25.34 -2.14
C ALA A 161 13.28 -23.84 -2.28
N ARG A 162 12.01 -23.52 -2.55
CA ARG A 162 11.52 -22.15 -2.77
C ARG A 162 10.13 -22.01 -2.17
N VAL A 163 9.81 -20.80 -1.73
CA VAL A 163 8.46 -20.45 -1.27
C VAL A 163 7.86 -19.47 -2.27
N GLY A 164 6.72 -19.84 -2.85
CA GLY A 164 5.91 -18.97 -3.68
C GLY A 164 5.04 -18.07 -2.80
N VAL A 165 4.98 -16.80 -3.15
CA VAL A 165 4.17 -15.77 -2.47
C VAL A 165 3.24 -15.08 -3.45
N HIS A 166 2.36 -14.25 -2.93
CA HIS A 166 1.46 -13.42 -3.71
C HIS A 166 1.85 -11.94 -3.58
N GLY A 167 1.30 -11.13 -4.47
CA GLY A 167 1.49 -9.69 -4.50
C GLY A 167 0.36 -9.00 -5.23
N VAL A 168 0.37 -7.67 -5.20
CA VAL A 168 -0.58 -6.85 -5.96
C VAL A 168 0.12 -6.35 -7.21
N SER A 169 -0.51 -6.51 -8.36
CA SER A 169 -0.08 -5.87 -9.61
C SER A 169 -1.07 -4.76 -9.96
N ILE A 170 -0.56 -3.64 -10.47
CA ILE A 170 -1.34 -2.49 -10.90
C ILE A 170 -1.00 -2.16 -12.36
N ARG A 171 -1.94 -1.55 -13.06
CA ARG A 171 -1.75 -1.05 -14.42
C ARG A 171 -2.29 0.36 -14.52
N GLU A 172 -1.50 1.28 -15.06
CA GLU A 172 -1.90 2.66 -15.26
C GLU A 172 -2.81 2.76 -16.49
N ILE A 173 -4.07 3.15 -16.30
CA ILE A 173 -5.05 3.29 -17.40
C ILE A 173 -5.00 4.70 -17.98
N ARG A 174 -4.77 5.71 -17.13
CA ARG A 174 -4.74 7.12 -17.53
C ARG A 174 -3.83 7.92 -16.60
N ARG A 175 -3.03 8.83 -17.17
CA ARG A 175 -2.36 9.91 -16.46
C ARG A 175 -2.99 11.24 -16.81
N GLN A 176 -3.26 12.06 -15.80
CA GLN A 176 -3.84 13.39 -15.98
C GLN A 176 -3.04 14.42 -15.17
N VAL A 177 -2.97 15.62 -15.70
CA VAL A 177 -2.57 16.84 -14.99
C VAL A 177 -3.82 17.62 -14.73
N ARG A 178 -3.99 18.09 -13.50
CA ARG A 178 -5.11 18.93 -13.09
C ARG A 178 -4.69 19.92 -12.03
N HIS A 179 -5.24 21.12 -12.10
CA HIS A 179 -5.01 22.15 -11.09
C HIS A 179 -6.00 22.01 -9.95
N PHE A 180 -5.51 22.13 -8.72
CA PHE A 180 -6.32 22.20 -7.52
C PHE A 180 -6.11 23.55 -6.85
N GLN A 181 -7.18 24.08 -6.27
CA GLN A 181 -7.15 25.32 -5.52
C GLN A 181 -7.47 25.04 -4.07
N PHE A 182 -6.68 25.67 -3.20
CA PHE A 182 -6.97 25.83 -1.79
C PHE A 182 -7.57 27.22 -1.59
N THR A 183 -8.67 27.29 -0.83
CA THR A 183 -9.25 28.57 -0.41
C THR A 183 -9.39 28.55 1.11
N VAL A 184 -8.89 29.60 1.75
CA VAL A 184 -9.03 29.82 3.19
C VAL A 184 -10.16 30.83 3.42
N TRP A 185 -11.20 30.40 4.12
CA TRP A 185 -12.33 31.22 4.54
C TRP A 185 -12.18 31.52 6.02
N SER A 186 -12.07 32.78 6.40
CA SER A 186 -11.77 33.18 7.77
C SER A 186 -12.51 34.46 8.14
N ASP A 187 -12.76 34.63 9.43
CA ASP A 187 -13.44 35.77 10.04
C ASP A 187 -12.57 37.03 9.99
N THR A 188 -11.25 36.86 10.05
CA THR A 188 -10.28 37.96 9.97
C THR A 188 -9.13 37.64 9.02
N PRO A 189 -8.48 38.67 8.43
CA PRO A 189 -7.25 38.48 7.68
C PRO A 189 -6.12 37.85 8.50
N PHE A 190 -6.07 38.14 9.81
CA PHE A 190 -5.04 37.57 10.69
C PHE A 190 -5.17 36.05 10.84
N HIS A 191 -6.38 35.55 11.12
CA HIS A 191 -6.63 34.11 11.17
C HIS A 191 -6.41 33.44 9.80
N ARG A 192 -6.82 34.08 8.70
CA ARG A 192 -6.55 33.61 7.34
C ARG A 192 -5.05 33.39 7.11
N ASP A 193 -4.23 34.39 7.43
CA ASP A 193 -2.80 34.35 7.16
C ASP A 193 -2.09 33.33 8.07
N ALA A 194 -2.50 33.24 9.34
CA ALA A 194 -2.01 32.24 10.29
C ALA A 194 -2.30 30.80 9.85
N VAL A 195 -3.45 30.55 9.19
CA VAL A 195 -3.84 29.25 8.64
C VAL A 195 -3.18 28.98 7.30
N ALA A 196 -3.04 29.99 6.44
CA ALA A 196 -2.45 29.84 5.11
C ALA A 196 -0.96 29.46 5.17
N GLN A 197 -0.19 30.08 6.07
CA GLN A 197 1.25 29.86 6.19
C GLN A 197 1.67 28.39 6.40
N PRO A 198 1.14 27.63 7.39
CA PRO A 198 1.52 26.23 7.58
C PRO A 198 1.10 25.34 6.41
N VAL A 199 -0.04 25.63 5.77
CA VAL A 199 -0.52 24.88 4.59
C VAL A 199 0.37 25.11 3.37
N ASP A 200 0.76 26.38 3.12
CA ASP A 200 1.69 26.77 2.05
C ASP A 200 3.03 26.03 2.16
N VAL A 201 3.66 26.10 3.34
CA VAL A 201 4.95 25.43 3.60
C VAL A 201 4.83 23.91 3.43
N ALA A 202 3.76 23.30 3.92
CA ALA A 202 3.54 21.87 3.81
C ALA A 202 3.37 21.41 2.34
N LEU A 203 2.60 22.15 1.55
CA LEU A 203 2.41 21.85 0.13
C LEU A 203 3.71 22.05 -0.67
N ALA A 204 4.45 23.13 -0.40
CA ALA A 204 5.72 23.41 -1.06
C ALA A 204 6.80 22.33 -0.79
N ALA A 205 6.76 21.69 0.38
CA ALA A 205 7.69 20.62 0.75
C ALA A 205 7.42 19.30 0.00
N ILE A 206 6.21 19.09 -0.52
CA ILE A 206 5.80 17.83 -1.13
C ILE A 206 6.09 17.84 -2.63
N LYS A 207 6.98 16.95 -3.08
CA LYS A 207 7.24 16.71 -4.51
C LYS A 207 6.34 15.61 -5.09
N PHE A 208 6.02 14.63 -4.26
CA PHE A 208 5.20 13.48 -4.62
C PHE A 208 4.17 13.24 -3.52
N LEU A 209 2.90 13.40 -3.88
CA LEU A 209 1.75 13.18 -3.01
C LEU A 209 1.35 11.70 -3.11
N THR A 210 1.47 10.96 -2.01
CA THR A 210 1.00 9.57 -1.93
C THR A 210 -0.53 9.52 -2.04
N LEU A 211 -1.04 8.59 -2.84
CA LEU A 211 -2.45 8.39 -3.09
C LEU A 211 -2.95 7.07 -2.48
N ALA A 212 -4.26 6.94 -2.35
CA ALA A 212 -4.90 5.77 -1.75
C ALA A 212 -4.67 4.46 -2.52
N ASP A 213 -4.34 4.53 -3.82
CA ASP A 213 -4.01 3.36 -4.64
C ASP A 213 -2.55 2.90 -4.50
N GLY A 214 -1.79 3.49 -3.57
CA GLY A 214 -0.39 3.15 -3.31
C GLY A 214 0.60 3.79 -4.28
N MET A 215 0.11 4.54 -5.27
CA MET A 215 0.94 5.32 -6.18
C MET A 215 1.16 6.74 -5.65
N ALA A 216 1.90 7.55 -6.41
CA ALA A 216 2.10 8.95 -6.08
C ALA A 216 1.77 9.87 -7.26
N ALA A 217 1.12 10.99 -6.98
CA ALA A 217 0.98 12.11 -7.91
C ALA A 217 2.17 13.05 -7.76
N ARG A 218 2.74 13.51 -8.88
CA ARG A 218 3.71 14.60 -8.84
C ARG A 218 2.96 15.90 -8.52
N LEU A 219 3.31 16.53 -7.40
CA LEU A 219 2.79 17.82 -7.00
C LEU A 219 3.74 18.92 -7.50
N ILE A 220 3.18 19.95 -8.12
CA ILE A 220 3.90 21.18 -8.46
C ILE A 220 3.14 22.30 -7.78
N TYR A 221 3.72 22.83 -6.70
CA TYR A 221 3.21 24.01 -6.03
C TYR A 221 3.60 25.26 -6.83
N GLN A 222 2.67 26.18 -7.03
CA GLN A 222 2.83 27.41 -7.80
C GLN A 222 2.34 28.61 -7.00
#